data_AF-A0A3B8IXS7-F1
#
_entry.id   AF-A0A3B8IXS7-F1
#
_cell.length_a   1.000
_cell.length_b   1.000
_cell.length_c   1.000
_cell.angle_alpha   90.00
_cell.angle_beta   90.00
_cell.angle_gamma   90.00
#
_symmetry.space_group_name_H-M   'P 1'
#
loop_
_entity.id
_entity.type
_entity.pdbx_description
1 polymer ?
#
loop_
_entity_poly.entity_id
_entity_poly.type
_entity_poly.pdbx_seq_one_letter_code
_entity_poly.pdbx_strand_id
1 'polypeptide(L)'
;MKMHKALIAGLLCLGSWASWAQQTPAHVKSATARVPIVEGSTNDDLIGKSKEDATQATTYLDGLGRPIQQVGYQASPTGSDVVQILEYDVFGREAR
;
A
#
# COMPACT_ATOMS: atom_id res chain seq x y z
N MET A 1 39.14 -36.14 45.39
CA MET A 1 39.59 -35.57 44.09
C MET A 1 38.61 -36.10 43.04
N LYS A 2 37.84 -35.36 42.25
CA LYS A 2 37.99 -34.00 41.69
C LYS A 2 36.63 -33.32 41.62
N MET A 3 36.59 -32.06 42.07
CA MET A 3 35.51 -31.12 41.83
C MET A 3 35.55 -30.71 40.35
N HIS A 4 34.41 -30.71 39.66
CA HIS A 4 34.27 -29.99 38.39
C HIS A 4 33.20 -28.92 38.57
N LYS A 5 33.67 -27.73 38.91
CA LYS A 5 32.96 -26.47 38.72
C LYS A 5 33.02 -26.16 37.23
N ALA A 6 31.89 -26.14 36.55
CA ALA A 6 31.76 -25.51 35.24
C ALA A 6 30.56 -24.56 35.30
N LEU A 7 30.87 -23.33 35.68
CA LEU A 7 30.09 -22.14 35.34
C LEU A 7 29.92 -22.10 33.81
N ILE A 8 28.70 -22.23 33.32
CA ILE A 8 28.31 -21.70 32.02
C ILE A 8 27.06 -20.84 32.26
N ALA A 9 27.32 -19.60 32.65
CA ALA A 9 26.38 -18.51 32.50
C ALA A 9 26.27 -18.25 30.99
N GLY A 10 25.10 -18.47 30.39
CA GLY A 10 24.96 -18.25 28.95
C GLY A 10 23.67 -18.80 28.37
N LEU A 11 22.53 -18.24 28.76
CA LEU A 11 21.35 -18.27 27.88
C LEU A 11 20.49 -17.01 28.10
N LEU A 12 21.13 -15.86 27.97
CA LEU A 12 20.50 -14.58 27.68
C LEU A 12 20.47 -14.47 26.17
N CYS A 13 19.36 -14.87 25.54
CA CYS A 13 18.90 -14.47 24.20
C CYS A 13 17.72 -15.38 23.82
N LEU A 14 16.63 -15.35 24.59
CA LEU A 14 15.32 -15.58 23.99
C LEU A 14 15.10 -14.38 23.08
N GLY A 15 15.53 -14.52 21.83
CA GLY A 15 15.35 -13.52 20.80
C GLY A 15 13.86 -13.30 20.63
N SER A 16 13.35 -12.25 21.27
CA SER A 16 12.07 -11.67 20.93
C SER A 16 12.14 -11.22 19.48
N TRP A 17 11.78 -12.12 18.57
CA TRP A 17 11.39 -11.75 17.21
C TRP A 17 10.05 -11.05 17.33
N ALA A 18 10.07 -9.83 17.83
CA ALA A 18 8.94 -8.93 17.69
C ALA A 18 8.89 -8.54 16.21
N SER A 19 8.15 -9.33 15.44
CA SER A 19 7.76 -8.95 14.09
C SER A 19 6.90 -7.70 14.22
N TRP A 20 7.47 -6.55 13.88
CA TRP A 20 6.73 -5.31 13.73
C TRP A 20 5.79 -5.53 12.54
N ALA A 21 4.52 -5.80 12.81
CA ALA A 21 3.51 -5.90 11.76
C ALA A 21 3.24 -4.49 11.23
N GLN A 22 3.74 -4.17 10.04
CA GLN A 22 3.41 -2.93 9.35
C GLN A 22 1.99 -3.05 8.77
N GLN A 23 1.04 -2.31 9.34
CA GLN A 23 -0.30 -2.21 8.77
C GLN A 23 -0.25 -1.32 7.54
N THR A 24 -0.46 -1.89 6.35
CA THR A 24 -0.65 -1.13 5.12
C THR A 24 -2.11 -0.73 4.97
N PRO A 25 -2.41 0.51 4.54
CA PRO A 25 -3.79 0.92 4.25
C PRO A 25 -4.40 0.05 3.15
N ALA A 26 -5.70 -0.20 3.23
CA ALA A 26 -6.44 -0.83 2.15
C ALA A 26 -6.44 0.09 0.92
N HIS A 27 -6.40 -0.47 -0.28
CA HIS A 27 -6.43 0.32 -1.52
C HIS A 27 -7.11 -0.43 -2.66
N VAL A 28 -7.66 0.33 -3.61
CA VAL A 28 -8.27 -0.17 -4.85
C VAL A 28 -7.59 0.53 -6.02
N LYS A 29 -7.20 -0.24 -7.04
CA LYS A 29 -6.64 0.28 -8.29
C LYS A 29 -7.67 0.15 -9.40
N SER A 30 -7.84 1.20 -10.19
CA SER A 30 -8.63 1.20 -11.41
C SER A 30 -7.77 1.64 -12.58
N ALA A 31 -7.96 0.99 -13.72
CA ALA A 31 -7.23 1.29 -14.94
C ALA A 31 -8.19 1.22 -16.13
N THR A 32 -8.16 2.27 -16.95
CA THR A 32 -8.96 2.37 -18.18
C THR A 32 -8.01 2.40 -19.36
N ALA A 33 -8.11 1.39 -20.24
CA ALA A 33 -7.31 1.31 -21.45
C ALA A 33 -7.66 2.45 -22.42
N ARG A 34 -6.64 3.06 -23.02
CA ARG A 34 -6.77 4.04 -24.12
C ARG A 34 -6.40 3.45 -25.47
N VAL A 35 -5.73 2.30 -25.46
CA VAL A 35 -5.26 1.56 -26.63
C VAL A 35 -6.07 0.25 -26.75
N PRO A 36 -6.32 -0.27 -27.97
CA PRO A 36 -6.96 -1.56 -28.15
C PRO A 36 -6.29 -2.64 -27.31
N ILE A 37 -7.10 -3.30 -26.49
CA ILE A 37 -6.69 -4.45 -25.68
C ILE A 37 -6.76 -5.72 -26.53
N VAL A 38 -5.76 -6.58 -26.38
CA VAL A 38 -5.73 -7.91 -27.00
C VAL A 38 -6.70 -8.82 -26.26
N GLU A 39 -7.36 -9.73 -26.97
CA GLU A 39 -8.24 -10.74 -26.36
C GLU A 39 -7.50 -11.50 -25.24
N GLY A 40 -8.10 -11.51 -24.05
CA GLY A 40 -7.50 -12.11 -22.84
C GLY A 40 -6.76 -11.14 -21.92
N SER A 41 -6.66 -9.85 -22.28
CA SER A 41 -6.10 -8.85 -21.37
C SER A 41 -7.00 -8.62 -20.15
N THR A 42 -6.38 -8.59 -18.98
CA THR A 42 -7.03 -8.35 -17.69
C THR A 42 -6.70 -6.95 -17.16
N ASN A 43 -7.44 -6.48 -16.16
CA ASN A 43 -7.18 -5.17 -15.55
C ASN A 43 -5.77 -5.04 -14.96
N ASP A 44 -5.10 -6.14 -14.62
CA ASP A 44 -3.72 -6.15 -14.10
C ASP A 44 -2.70 -5.75 -15.17
N ASP A 45 -2.96 -6.08 -16.45
CA ASP A 45 -2.08 -5.74 -17.57
C ASP A 45 -2.00 -4.23 -17.85
N LEU A 46 -3.00 -3.50 -17.37
CA LEU A 46 -3.10 -2.04 -17.52
C LEU A 46 -2.41 -1.30 -16.36
N ILE A 47 -2.07 -2.00 -15.28
CA ILE A 47 -1.35 -1.42 -14.13
C ILE A 47 0.13 -1.26 -14.51
N GLY A 48 0.67 -0.06 -14.33
CA GLY A 48 2.06 0.27 -14.68
C GLY A 48 2.30 0.54 -16.16
N LYS A 49 1.25 0.58 -17.00
CA LYS A 49 1.34 1.09 -18.38
C LYS A 49 1.57 2.60 -18.39
N SER A 50 2.05 3.11 -19.52
CA SER A 50 2.26 4.55 -19.71
C SER A 50 0.92 5.29 -19.67
N LYS A 51 0.94 6.59 -19.36
CA LYS A 51 -0.27 7.43 -19.32
C LYS A 51 -0.99 7.50 -20.68
N GLU A 52 -0.25 7.29 -21.76
CA GLU A 52 -0.74 7.24 -23.13
C GLU A 52 -1.55 5.96 -23.38
N ASP A 53 -1.11 4.84 -22.81
CA ASP A 53 -1.71 3.52 -23.01
C ASP A 53 -2.90 3.28 -22.07
N ALA A 54 -2.83 3.78 -20.83
CA ALA A 54 -3.88 3.62 -19.84
C ALA A 54 -3.95 4.78 -18.85
N THR A 55 -5.17 5.19 -18.49
CA THR A 55 -5.40 6.06 -17.33
C THR A 55 -5.58 5.21 -16.09
N GLN A 56 -4.76 5.46 -15.06
CA GLN A 56 -4.76 4.70 -13.83
C GLN A 56 -5.05 5.60 -12.63
N ALA A 57 -5.81 5.08 -11.67
CA ALA A 57 -6.05 5.73 -10.40
C ALA A 57 -5.94 4.71 -9.25
N THR A 58 -5.41 5.15 -8.11
CA THR A 58 -5.35 4.39 -6.87
C THR A 58 -6.13 5.12 -5.80
N THR A 59 -7.10 4.46 -5.20
CA THR A 59 -7.87 4.97 -4.06
C THR A 59 -7.45 4.23 -2.81
N TYR A 60 -6.88 4.95 -1.85
CA TYR A 60 -6.60 4.45 -0.52
C TYR A 60 -7.83 4.62 0.36
N LEU A 61 -8.10 3.59 1.15
CA LEU A 61 -9.23 3.50 2.05
C LEU A 61 -8.73 3.44 3.49
N ASP A 62 -9.55 3.93 4.42
CA ASP A 62 -9.37 3.65 5.83
C ASP A 62 -9.83 2.22 6.21
N GLY A 63 -9.73 1.88 7.50
CA GLY A 63 -10.18 0.59 8.02
C GLY A 63 -11.70 0.34 7.95
N LEU A 64 -12.50 1.36 7.59
CA LEU A 64 -13.95 1.28 7.44
C LEU A 64 -14.35 1.26 5.94
N GLY A 65 -13.38 1.31 5.01
CA GLY A 65 -13.64 1.31 3.58
C GLY A 65 -13.97 2.70 3.00
N ARG A 66 -13.76 3.79 3.74
CA ARG A 66 -13.97 5.16 3.25
C ARG A 66 -12.71 5.67 2.55
N PRO A 67 -12.82 6.39 1.41
CA PRO A 67 -11.66 6.87 0.67
C PRO A 67 -10.95 8.02 1.37
N ILE A 68 -9.68 7.84 1.74
CA ILE A 68 -8.86 8.87 2.41
C ILE A 68 -7.87 9.57 1.46
N GLN A 69 -7.56 8.93 0.33
CA GLN A 69 -6.67 9.50 -0.66
C GLN A 69 -6.96 8.91 -2.03
N GLN A 70 -7.01 9.75 -3.05
CA GLN A 70 -7.08 9.35 -4.44
C GLN A 70 -5.82 9.84 -5.17
N VAL A 71 -5.16 8.95 -5.90
CA VAL A 71 -3.95 9.23 -6.67
C VAL A 71 -4.21 8.90 -8.13
N GLY A 72 -4.26 9.91 -8.98
CA GLY A 72 -4.28 9.75 -10.43
C GLY A 72 -2.85 9.69 -10.97
N TYR A 73 -2.47 8.57 -11.59
CA TYR A 73 -1.13 8.38 -12.16
C TYR A 73 -0.92 9.32 -13.35
N GLN A 74 0.10 10.17 -13.28
CA GLN A 74 0.48 11.14 -14.31
C GLN A 74 -0.69 11.97 -14.87
N ALA A 75 -1.70 12.24 -14.03
CA ALA A 75 -2.94 12.86 -14.45
C ALA A 75 -2.85 14.38 -14.65
N SER A 76 -1.74 15.02 -14.27
CA SER A 76 -1.56 16.47 -14.48
C SER A 76 -1.17 16.80 -15.94
N PRO A 77 -1.37 18.04 -16.40
CA PRO A 77 -0.91 18.48 -17.73
C PRO A 77 0.60 18.31 -17.93
N THR A 78 1.38 18.37 -16.86
CA THR A 78 2.84 18.17 -16.88
C THR A 78 3.25 16.70 -16.73
N GLY A 79 2.29 15.77 -16.61
CA GLY A 79 2.54 14.34 -16.43
C GLY A 79 2.95 13.93 -15.02
N SER A 80 2.60 14.73 -14.01
CA SER A 80 2.81 14.42 -12.59
C SER A 80 1.58 13.76 -12.00
N ASP A 81 1.77 12.99 -10.93
CA ASP A 81 0.66 12.39 -10.20
C ASP A 81 -0.19 13.48 -9.54
N VAL A 82 -1.50 13.29 -9.59
CA VAL A 82 -2.46 14.17 -8.92
C VAL A 82 -2.95 13.45 -7.68
N VAL A 83 -2.65 14.01 -6.51
CA VAL A 83 -3.07 13.47 -5.21
C VAL A 83 -4.18 14.34 -4.63
N GLN A 84 -5.32 13.73 -4.34
CA GLN A 84 -6.43 14.32 -3.62
C GLN A 84 -6.55 13.64 -2.27
N ILE A 85 -6.57 14.41 -1.19
CA ILE A 85 -6.66 13.90 0.18
C ILE A 85 -8.07 14.20 0.68
N LEU A 86 -8.70 13.20 1.31
CA LEU A 86 -9.99 13.33 1.97
C LEU A 86 -9.81 13.01 3.45
N GLU A 87 -10.23 13.92 4.31
CA GLU A 87 -10.17 13.75 5.76
C GLU A 87 -11.58 13.58 6.32
N TYR A 88 -11.74 12.67 7.27
CA TYR A 88 -13.03 12.44 7.93
C TYR A 88 -12.96 12.81 9.41
N ASP A 89 -14.02 13.43 9.90
CA ASP A 89 -14.21 13.66 11.33
C ASP A 89 -14.61 12.37 12.07
N VAL A 90 -14.70 12.46 13.40
CA VAL A 90 -15.10 11.34 14.27
C VAL A 90 -16.53 10.83 14.01
N PHE A 91 -17.36 11.63 13.34
CA PHE A 91 -18.72 11.27 12.96
C PHE A 91 -18.80 10.73 11.52
N GLY A 92 -17.67 10.68 10.81
CA GLY A 92 -17.55 10.17 9.44
C GLY A 92 -18.02 11.11 8.35
N ARG A 93 -18.09 12.41 8.63
CA ARG A 93 -18.31 13.45 7.62
C ARG A 93 -16.97 13.89 7.05
N GLU A 94 -16.96 14.25 5.78
CA GLU A 94 -15.80 14.86 5.13
C GLU A 94 -15.53 16.21 5.80
N ALA A 95 -14.33 16.35 6.37
CA ALA A 95 -13.94 17.50 7.17
C ALA A 95 -13.33 18.63 6.32
N ARG A 96 -12.89 18.33 5.09
CA ARG A 96 -12.17 19.28 4.24
C ARG A 96 -12.19 18.90 2.77
#